data_AF-A0A7C3E2J6-F1
#
_entry.id   AF-A0A7C3E2J6-F1
#
_cell.length_a   1.000
_cell.length_b   1.000
_cell.length_c   1.000
_cell.angle_alpha   90.00
_cell.angle_beta   90.00
_cell.angle_gamma   90.00
#
_symmetry.space_group_name_H-M   'P 1'
#
loop_
_entity.id
_entity.type
_entity.pdbx_description
1 polymer ?
#
loop_
_entity_poly.entity_id
_entity_poly.type
_entity_poly.pdbx_seq_one_letter_code
_entity_poly.pdbx_strand_id
1 'polypeptide(L)' 'MWRNLTSRAILDRPVLRVETHIRRRDDGLEREFLVLSAPDWVNIIPVTSRGRVVLIR' A
#
# COMPACT_ATOMS: atom_id res chain seq x y z
N MET A 1 10.06 2.52 15.51
CA MET A 1 9.44 3.03 14.27
C MET A 1 10.39 2.73 13.11
N TRP A 2 9.92 2.67 11.86
CA TRP A 2 10.80 2.58 10.68
C TRP A 2 10.87 3.95 10.00
N ARG A 3 12.08 4.44 9.72
CA ARG A 3 12.32 5.68 8.95
C ARG A 3 12.82 5.35 7.55
N ASN A 4 12.32 6.08 6.56
CA ASN A 4 12.79 5.95 5.17
C ASN A 4 14.16 6.63 5.01
N LEU A 5 15.12 5.94 4.41
CA LEU A 5 16.43 6.51 4.09
C LEU A 5 16.52 6.90 2.63
N THR A 6 16.09 6.01 1.73
CA THR A 6 16.15 6.19 0.28
C THR A 6 14.92 5.56 -0.36
N SER A 7 14.56 6.08 -1.54
CA SER A 7 13.52 5.55 -2.41
C SER A 7 14.02 5.54 -3.84
N ARG A 8 13.74 4.45 -4.58
CA ARG A 8 14.06 4.31 -5.99
C ARG A 8 12.91 3.67 -6.73
N ALA A 9 12.39 4.36 -7.73
CA ALA A 9 11.35 3.83 -8.62
C ALA A 9 11.85 2.62 -9.42
N ILE A 10 11.01 1.60 -9.51
CA ILE A 10 11.20 0.38 -10.31
C ILE A 10 10.23 0.38 -11.49
N LEU A 11 9.00 0.80 -11.24
CA LEU A 11 7.92 0.84 -12.24
C LEU A 11 7.02 2.03 -11.94
N ASP A 12 6.64 2.77 -12.98
CA ASP A 12 5.65 3.85 -12.87
C ASP A 12 4.62 3.70 -13.99
N ARG A 13 3.37 3.42 -13.62
CA ARG A 13 2.23 3.21 -14.52
C ARG A 13 0.99 3.89 -13.94
N PRO A 14 -0.03 4.25 -14.76
CA PRO A 14 -1.20 4.98 -14.28
C PRO A 14 -1.97 4.31 -13.12
N VAL A 15 -1.92 2.98 -13.02
CA VAL A 15 -2.62 2.21 -11.99
C VAL A 15 -1.74 1.96 -10.75
N LEU A 16 -0.42 1.92 -10.92
CA LEU A 16 0.50 1.45 -9.88
C LEU A 16 1.91 2.00 -10.07
N ARG A 17 2.50 2.47 -8.98
CA ARG A 17 3.92 2.76 -8.83
C ARG A 17 4.56 1.75 -7.87
N VAL A 18 5.75 1.30 -8.22
CA VAL A 18 6.57 0.38 -7.42
C VAL A 18 7.90 1.03 -7.10
N GLU A 19 8.26 1.07 -5.83
CA GLU A 19 9.52 1.64 -5.34
C GLU A 19 10.25 0.64 -4.45
N THR A 20 11.59 0.68 -4.52
CA THR A 20 12.45 0.08 -3.48
C THR A 20 12.78 1.14 -2.45
N HIS A 21 12.64 0.81 -1.18
CA HIS A 21 12.95 1.69 -0.05
C HIS A 21 13.98 1.02 0.85
N ILE A 22 15.07 1.72 1.20
CA ILE A 22 15.88 1.32 2.34
C ILE A 22 15.30 2.00 3.57
N ARG A 23 14.88 1.22 4.56
CA ARG A 23 14.34 1.73 5.82
C ARG A 23 15.20 1.30 6.99
N ARG A 24 15.32 2.18 8.00
CA ARG A 24 16.03 1.91 9.26
C ARG A 24 15.05 1.90 10.43
N ARG A 25 15.18 0.92 11.33
CA ARG A 25 14.47 0.87 12.61
C ARG A 25 15.27 1.57 13.70
N ASP A 26 14.63 1.95 14.79
CA ASP A 26 15.26 2.70 15.91
C ASP A 26 16.49 2.00 16.51
N ASP A 27 16.58 0.67 16.43
CA ASP A 27 17.74 -0.12 16.86
C ASP A 27 18.88 -0.18 15.83
N GLY A 28 18.79 0.60 14.76
CA GLY A 28 19.81 0.68 13.72
C GLY A 28 19.66 -0.35 12.60
N LEU A 29 18.70 -1.29 12.71
CA LEU A 29 18.50 -2.31 11.68
C LEU A 29 18.04 -1.71 10.35
N GLU A 30 18.76 -1.99 9.27
CA GLU A 30 18.39 -1.61 7.91
C GLU A 30 17.83 -2.77 7.10
N ARG A 31 16.77 -2.52 6.34
CA ARG A 31 16.16 -3.48 5.43
C ARG A 31 15.64 -2.79 4.18
N GLU A 32 15.68 -3.52 3.07
CA GLU A 32 15.01 -3.13 1.84
C GLU A 32 13.53 -3.55 1.88
N PHE A 33 12.67 -2.67 1.38
CA PHE A 33 11.24 -2.89 1.23
C PHE A 33 10.83 -2.60 -0.21
N LEU A 34 9.93 -3.44 -0.73
CA LEU A 34 9.15 -3.10 -1.92
C LEU A 34 7.89 -2.37 -1.46
N VAL A 35 7.69 -1.16 -1.98
CA VAL A 35 6.55 -0.31 -1.67
C VAL A 35 5.69 -0.18 -2.92
N LEU A 36 4.40 -0.48 -2.77
CA LEU A 36 3.38 -0.35 -3.80
C LEU A 36 2.53 0.88 -3.47
N SER A 37 2.44 1.81 -4.43
CA SER A 37 1.58 2.99 -4.34
C SER A 37 0.57 2.95 -5.48
N ALA A 38 -0.70 3.04 -5.15
CA ALA A 38 -1.80 3.15 -6.10
C ALA A 38 -2.68 4.35 -5.71
N PRO A 39 -3.50 4.88 -6.62
CA PRO A 39 -4.52 5.86 -6.26
C PRO A 39 -5.44 5.34 -5.13
N ASP A 40 -6.07 6.27 -4.42
CA ASP A 40 -6.97 5.94 -3.33
C ASP A 40 -8.14 5.05 -3.81
N TRP A 41 -8.62 4.21 -2.89
CA TRP A 41 -9.67 3.25 -3.12
C TRP A 41 -10.77 3.44 -2.08
N VAL A 42 -12.02 3.18 -2.49
CA VAL A 42 -13.18 3.18 -1.60
C VAL A 42 -13.74 1.77 -1.54
N ASN A 43 -13.93 1.29 -0.31
CA ASN A 43 -14.74 0.10 -0.07
C ASN A 43 -16.18 0.54 0.17
N ILE A 44 -17.09 0.04 -0.67
CA ILE A 44 -18.53 0.23 -0.46
C ILE A 44 -19.05 -0.99 0.28
N ILE A 45 -19.72 -0.78 1.41
CA ILE A 45 -20.38 -1.85 2.19
C ILE A 45 -21.90 -1.66 2.06
N PRO A 46 -22.52 -2.16 0.97
CA PRO A 46 -23.95 -2.04 0.77
C PRO A 46 -24.71 -3.05 1.65
N VAL A 47 -25.74 -2.56 2.34
CA VAL A 47 -26.61 -3.38 3.19
C VAL A 47 -28.02 -3.41 2.59
N THR A 48 -28.57 -4.61 2.42
CA THR A 48 -29.94 -4.82 1.95
C THR A 48 -30.98 -4.49 3.03
N SER A 49 -32.24 -4.30 2.66
CA SER A 49 -33.35 -4.11 3.62
C SER A 49 -33.53 -5.27 4.61
N ARG A 50 -32.95 -6.46 4.34
CA ARG A 50 -32.93 -7.62 5.23
C ARG A 50 -31.64 -7.76 6.04
N GLY A 51 -30.79 -6.73 6.07
CA GLY A 51 -29.55 -6.72 6.87
C GLY A 51 -28.40 -7.56 6.31
N ARG A 52 -28.47 -8.00 5.04
CA ARG A 52 -27.38 -8.75 4.38
C ARG A 52 -26.44 -7.83 3.59
N VAL A 53 -25.17 -8.20 3.48
CA VAL A 53 -24.15 -7.50 2.67
C VAL A 53 -24.20 -7.97 1.21
N VAL A 54 -24.08 -7.05 0.25
CA VAL A 54 -23.91 -7.40 -1.17
C VAL A 54 -22.42 -7.55 -1.48
N LEU A 55 -22.07 -8.65 -2.15
CA LEU A 55 -20.72 -8.95 -2.62
C LEU A 55 -20.72 -8.98 -4.15
N ILE A 56 -19.60 -8.58 -4.76
CA ILE A 56 -19.33 -8.74 -6.20
C ILE A 56 -18.49 -10.01 -6.42
N ARG A 57 -18.60 -10.62 -7.61
CA ARG A 57 -17.82 -11.80 -7.99
C ARG A 57 -16.79 -11.45 -9.07
#